data_AF-F8QG85-F1
#
_entry.id   AF-F8QG85-F1
#
_cell.length_a   1.000
_cell.length_b   1.000
_cell.length_c   1.000
_cell.angle_alpha   90.00
_cell.angle_beta   90.00
_cell.angle_gamma   90.00
#
_symmetry.space_group_name_H-M   'P 1'
#
loop_
_entity.id
_entity.type
_entity.pdbx_description
1 polymer ?
#
loop_
_entity_poly.entity_id
_entity_poly.type
_entity_poly.pdbx_seq_one_letter_code
_entity_poly.pdbx_strand_id
1 'polypeptide(L)'
;MTEEEFDIQHHKQITAQRNFDKVNFGHWQIKTWYFSPYPLTESEAEEGGTPQAASILWVCDRCFKYMSEGASWELHVKKCTRRHPPGRKVYQRGAHTIWEVDGAKDKLYCQNLSLFGKLFIDVKTLFFDCDNFLFYLLTDADSQRDYVLGFFSKEKISYDDYNLACIIVLPPYQRKGYGMLMIEFSYELSRRSGRIGTPERPLSDLGLRSYLTYWVSTLIRFFRYVPLPPPPPLPRPAPKSG
;
A
#
# COMPACT_ATOMS: atom_id res chain seq x y z
N MET A 1 3.91 -15.17 24.77
CA MET A 1 3.45 -15.18 23.38
C MET A 1 1.98 -14.80 23.43
N THR A 2 1.65 -13.61 22.96
CA THR A 2 0.26 -13.15 22.89
C THR A 2 -0.49 -13.88 21.77
N GLU A 3 -1.83 -13.87 21.79
CA GLU A 3 -2.67 -14.45 20.74
C GLU A 3 -2.36 -13.83 19.37
N GLU A 4 -2.14 -12.52 19.33
CA GLU A 4 -1.71 -11.78 18.14
C GLU A 4 -0.33 -12.22 17.61
N GLU A 5 0.64 -12.46 18.51
CA GLU A 5 1.96 -12.99 18.12
C GLU A 5 1.86 -14.41 17.55
N PHE A 6 0.98 -15.25 18.12
CA PHE A 6 0.72 -16.59 17.63
C PHE A 6 0.08 -16.59 16.25
N ASP A 7 -0.93 -15.75 16.03
CA ASP A 7 -1.59 -15.59 14.74
C ASP A 7 -0.64 -15.06 13.67
N ILE A 8 0.22 -14.10 14.00
CA ILE A 8 1.26 -13.60 13.09
C ILE A 8 2.25 -14.72 12.74
N GLN A 9 2.67 -15.52 13.73
CA GLN A 9 3.63 -16.61 13.53
C GLN A 9 3.03 -17.73 12.67
N HIS A 10 1.79 -18.10 12.93
CA HIS A 10 1.05 -19.09 12.17
C HIS A 10 0.77 -18.62 10.74
N HIS A 11 0.36 -17.35 10.58
CA HIS A 11 0.14 -16.74 9.27
C HIS A 11 1.44 -16.70 8.44
N LYS A 12 2.59 -16.41 9.06
CA LYS A 12 3.92 -16.46 8.42
C LYS A 12 4.30 -17.86 7.92
N GLN A 13 3.93 -18.90 8.65
CA GLN A 13 4.18 -20.29 8.23
C GLN A 13 3.34 -20.66 7.01
N ILE A 14 2.08 -20.22 6.95
CA ILE A 14 1.19 -20.43 5.80
C ILE A 14 1.63 -19.60 4.59
N THR A 15 2.09 -18.37 4.78
CA THR A 15 2.52 -17.48 3.67
C THR A 15 3.92 -17.74 3.14
N ALA A 16 4.70 -18.60 3.82
CA ALA A 16 6.08 -18.92 3.44
C ALA A 16 6.18 -19.59 2.05
N GLN A 17 5.14 -20.29 1.61
CA GLN A 17 5.06 -20.86 0.27
C GLN A 17 4.22 -19.96 -0.65
N ARG A 18 4.89 -19.33 -1.62
CA ARG A 18 4.25 -18.52 -2.67
C ARG A 18 3.45 -19.45 -3.60
N ASN A 19 2.19 -19.11 -3.87
CA ASN A 19 1.35 -19.87 -4.80
C ASN A 19 1.51 -19.47 -6.28
N PHE A 20 2.03 -18.27 -6.55
CA PHE A 20 2.46 -17.84 -7.88
C PHE A 20 3.91 -17.39 -7.79
N ASP A 21 4.79 -17.68 -8.76
CA ASP A 21 6.15 -17.12 -8.76
C ASP A 21 6.18 -15.68 -9.29
N LYS A 22 5.30 -15.40 -10.27
CA LYS A 22 5.21 -14.10 -10.95
C LYS A 22 3.77 -13.71 -11.22
N VAL A 23 3.54 -12.41 -11.37
CA VAL A 23 2.30 -11.83 -11.86
C VAL A 23 2.58 -10.90 -13.05
N ASN A 24 1.84 -11.09 -14.14
CA ASN A 24 1.80 -10.16 -15.26
C ASN A 24 0.78 -9.06 -14.97
N PHE A 25 1.24 -7.81 -14.96
CA PHE A 25 0.46 -6.63 -14.63
C PHE A 25 0.78 -5.50 -15.62
N GLY A 26 -0.10 -5.34 -16.62
CA GLY A 26 0.15 -4.41 -17.74
C GLY A 26 1.35 -4.89 -18.55
N HIS A 27 2.38 -4.04 -18.67
CA HIS A 27 3.64 -4.40 -19.33
C HIS A 27 4.69 -5.00 -18.37
N TRP A 28 4.39 -5.08 -17.07
CA TRP A 28 5.30 -5.61 -16.07
C TRP A 28 5.08 -7.09 -15.85
N GLN A 29 6.18 -7.82 -15.69
CA GLN A 29 6.18 -9.13 -15.07
C GLN A 29 6.90 -9.02 -13.72
N ILE A 30 6.17 -9.23 -12.63
CA ILE A 30 6.61 -8.91 -11.27
C ILE A 30 6.76 -10.20 -10.47
N LYS A 31 7.94 -10.43 -9.87
CA LYS A 31 8.15 -11.53 -8.93
C LYS A 31 7.33 -11.29 -7.66
N THR A 32 6.51 -12.26 -7.27
CA THR A 32 5.70 -12.21 -6.04
C THR A 32 6.57 -12.47 -4.81
N TRP A 33 6.14 -11.94 -3.66
CA TRP A 33 6.88 -12.06 -2.40
C TRP A 33 6.20 -13.02 -1.43
N TYR A 34 4.87 -13.03 -1.40
CA TYR A 34 4.08 -13.78 -0.43
C TYR A 34 2.92 -14.52 -1.11
N PHE A 35 2.39 -15.52 -0.40
CA PHE A 35 1.11 -16.14 -0.75
C PHE A 35 -0.04 -15.12 -0.76
N SER A 36 -0.94 -15.26 -1.75
CA SER A 36 -2.22 -14.54 -1.81
C SER A 36 -3.36 -15.49 -2.19
N PRO A 37 -4.48 -15.54 -1.45
CA PRO A 37 -5.53 -16.55 -1.63
C PRO A 37 -6.49 -16.21 -2.78
N TYR A 38 -5.98 -16.26 -4.02
CA TYR A 38 -6.83 -16.16 -5.21
C TYR A 38 -7.72 -17.40 -5.33
N PRO A 39 -9.05 -17.25 -5.51
CA PRO A 39 -9.97 -18.37 -5.68
C PRO A 39 -9.96 -18.89 -7.12
N LEU A 40 -8.81 -19.42 -7.57
CA LEU A 40 -8.71 -20.15 -8.83
C LEU A 40 -9.18 -21.59 -8.60
N THR A 41 -9.95 -22.16 -9.54
CA THR A 41 -10.47 -23.53 -9.40
C THR A 41 -9.34 -24.56 -9.48
N GLU A 42 -9.45 -25.68 -8.76
CA GLU A 42 -8.45 -26.77 -8.75
C GLU A 42 -8.11 -27.27 -10.17
N SER A 43 -9.09 -27.26 -11.09
CA SER A 43 -8.88 -27.59 -12.51
C SER A 43 -7.90 -26.65 -13.25
N GLU A 44 -7.76 -25.39 -12.81
CA GLU A 44 -6.79 -24.43 -13.37
C GLU A 44 -5.38 -24.59 -12.75
N ALA A 45 -5.28 -25.32 -11.63
CA ALA A 45 -4.02 -25.58 -10.93
C ALA A 45 -3.41 -26.94 -11.28
N GLU A 46 -4.20 -27.89 -11.78
CA GLU A 46 -3.82 -29.29 -11.97
C GLU A 46 -3.51 -29.71 -13.42
N GLU A 47 -3.80 -28.90 -14.45
CA GLU A 47 -3.48 -29.23 -15.86
C GLU A 47 -1.97 -29.18 -16.21
N GLY A 48 -1.09 -29.12 -15.21
CA GLY A 48 0.34 -29.30 -15.37
C GLY A 48 0.85 -30.31 -14.35
N GLY A 49 0.57 -31.60 -14.57
CA GLY A 49 0.93 -32.72 -13.71
C GLY A 49 2.41 -32.78 -13.33
N THR A 50 2.78 -32.01 -12.30
CA THR A 50 3.92 -32.17 -11.41
C THR A 50 3.64 -31.27 -10.19
N PRO A 51 3.94 -31.69 -8.95
CA PRO A 51 3.96 -30.76 -7.84
C PRO A 51 5.00 -29.69 -8.19
N GLN A 52 4.67 -28.40 -8.02
CA GLN A 52 5.62 -27.27 -8.08
C GLN A 52 5.85 -26.60 -9.45
N ALA A 53 4.86 -26.58 -10.36
CA ALA A 53 4.90 -25.63 -11.48
C ALA A 53 4.64 -24.19 -10.98
N ALA A 54 5.70 -23.40 -10.89
CA ALA A 54 5.71 -21.97 -10.61
C ALA A 54 4.78 -21.20 -11.59
N SER A 55 3.52 -21.04 -11.23
CA SER A 55 2.50 -20.46 -12.10
C SER A 55 2.62 -18.94 -12.20
N ILE A 56 2.26 -18.41 -13.38
CA ILE A 56 2.19 -16.97 -13.67
C ILE A 56 0.73 -16.55 -13.56
N LEU A 57 0.43 -15.61 -12.67
CA LEU A 57 -0.88 -14.99 -12.57
C LEU A 57 -1.02 -13.85 -13.59
N TRP A 58 -2.19 -13.68 -14.20
CA TRP A 58 -2.45 -12.58 -15.13
C TRP A 58 -3.45 -11.61 -14.53
N VAL A 59 -3.06 -10.34 -14.34
CA VAL A 59 -3.91 -9.33 -13.72
C VAL A 59 -4.06 -8.12 -14.63
N CYS A 60 -5.30 -7.65 -14.79
CA CYS A 60 -5.58 -6.42 -15.52
C CYS A 60 -5.07 -5.20 -14.75
N ASP A 61 -4.24 -4.38 -15.39
CA ASP A 61 -3.68 -3.14 -14.81
C ASP A 61 -4.69 -1.99 -14.63
N ARG A 62 -5.94 -2.20 -15.06
CA ARG A 62 -7.03 -1.20 -14.97
C ARG A 62 -8.03 -1.55 -13.87
N CYS A 63 -8.46 -2.81 -13.82
CA CYS A 63 -9.56 -3.25 -12.94
C CYS A 63 -9.15 -4.31 -11.91
N PHE A 64 -7.87 -4.71 -11.90
CA PHE A 64 -7.32 -5.77 -11.04
C PHE A 64 -7.96 -7.15 -11.19
N LYS A 65 -8.86 -7.36 -12.17
CA LYS A 65 -9.37 -8.71 -12.48
C LYS A 65 -8.21 -9.64 -12.79
N TYR A 66 -8.20 -10.80 -12.14
CA TYR A 66 -7.21 -11.84 -12.28
C TYR A 66 -7.71 -12.96 -13.19
N MET A 67 -6.79 -13.65 -13.87
CA MET A 67 -6.99 -14.81 -14.73
C MET A 67 -5.81 -15.78 -14.57
N SER A 68 -6.08 -17.07 -14.73
CA SER A 68 -5.11 -18.17 -14.79
C SER A 68 -4.33 -18.18 -16.10
N GLU A 69 -4.98 -17.82 -17.21
CA GLU A 69 -4.42 -17.91 -18.57
C GLU A 69 -4.19 -16.56 -19.25
N GLY A 70 -3.14 -16.49 -20.09
CA GLY A 70 -2.81 -15.32 -20.88
C GLY A 70 -3.86 -14.99 -21.95
N ALA A 71 -4.45 -15.99 -22.63
CA ALA A 71 -5.45 -15.77 -23.67
C ALA A 71 -6.72 -15.08 -23.12
N SER A 72 -7.18 -15.53 -21.96
CA SER A 72 -8.29 -14.92 -21.22
C SER A 72 -7.98 -13.48 -20.81
N TRP A 73 -6.75 -13.21 -20.37
CA TRP A 73 -6.28 -11.86 -20.06
C TRP A 73 -6.24 -10.95 -21.28
N GLU A 74 -5.73 -11.40 -22.41
CA GLU A 74 -5.70 -10.61 -23.65
C GLU A 74 -7.11 -10.23 -24.12
N LEU A 75 -8.05 -11.19 -24.09
CA LEU A 75 -9.45 -10.93 -24.43
C LEU A 75 -10.07 -9.91 -23.48
N HIS A 76 -9.78 -10.02 -22.18
CA HIS A 76 -10.25 -9.08 -21.17
C HIS A 76 -9.70 -7.67 -21.42
N VAL A 77 -8.39 -7.52 -21.62
CA VAL A 77 -7.75 -6.20 -21.82
C VAL A 77 -8.33 -5.48 -23.03
N LYS A 78 -8.63 -6.20 -24.13
CA LYS A 78 -9.28 -5.64 -25.32
C LYS A 78 -10.68 -5.08 -25.04
N LYS A 79 -11.42 -5.69 -24.11
CA LYS A 79 -12.81 -5.32 -23.73
C LYS A 79 -12.88 -4.38 -22.54
N CYS A 80 -11.82 -4.27 -21.73
CA CYS A 80 -11.83 -3.52 -20.48
C CYS A 80 -11.91 -2.02 -20.74
N THR A 81 -13.03 -1.43 -20.34
CA THR A 81 -13.32 0.01 -20.54
C THR A 81 -12.77 0.89 -19.42
N ARG A 82 -12.31 0.32 -18.29
CA ARG A 82 -11.74 1.12 -17.19
C ARG A 82 -10.48 1.88 -17.65
N ARG A 83 -10.44 3.17 -17.32
CA ARG A 83 -9.31 4.08 -17.59
C ARG A 83 -8.75 4.73 -16.33
N HIS A 84 -9.40 4.59 -15.19
CA HIS A 84 -8.90 5.09 -13.91
C HIS A 84 -9.50 4.24 -12.77
N PRO A 85 -8.97 4.32 -11.54
CA PRO A 85 -9.63 3.76 -10.38
C PRO A 85 -11.07 4.27 -10.26
N PRO A 86 -12.02 3.46 -9.75
CA PRO A 86 -13.35 3.96 -9.45
C PRO A 86 -13.32 5.01 -8.32
N GLY A 87 -14.47 5.49 -7.87
CA GLY A 87 -14.53 6.48 -6.79
C GLY A 87 -14.17 7.91 -7.23
N ARG A 88 -13.62 8.71 -6.31
CA ARG A 88 -13.43 10.15 -6.50
C ARG A 88 -11.96 10.57 -6.38
N LYS A 89 -11.56 11.57 -7.15
CA LYS A 89 -10.24 12.22 -6.98
C LYS A 89 -10.26 13.06 -5.70
N VAL A 90 -9.28 12.85 -4.83
CA VAL A 90 -9.11 13.58 -3.56
C VAL A 90 -7.82 14.40 -3.50
N TYR A 91 -6.91 14.18 -4.44
CA TYR A 91 -5.70 14.97 -4.62
C TYR A 91 -5.23 14.88 -6.07
N GLN A 92 -4.71 15.98 -6.60
CA GLN A 92 -4.05 16.00 -7.91
C GLN A 92 -2.92 17.03 -7.91
N ARG A 93 -1.74 16.63 -8.39
CA ARG A 93 -0.61 17.53 -8.66
C ARG A 93 0.13 17.06 -9.91
N GLY A 94 -0.04 17.81 -11.00
CA GLY A 94 0.44 17.36 -12.31
C GLY A 94 -0.24 16.05 -12.71
N ALA A 95 0.56 15.06 -13.13
CA ALA A 95 0.09 13.73 -13.48
C ALA A 95 -0.27 12.85 -12.26
N HIS A 96 0.23 13.16 -11.06
CA HIS A 96 -0.02 12.35 -9.87
C HIS A 96 -1.40 12.65 -9.28
N THR A 97 -2.25 11.62 -9.21
CA THR A 97 -3.62 11.71 -8.68
C THR A 97 -3.83 10.66 -7.58
N ILE A 98 -4.49 11.04 -6.48
CA ILE A 98 -4.97 10.07 -5.47
C ILE A 98 -6.48 9.94 -5.60
N TRP A 99 -6.93 8.70 -5.78
CA TRP A 99 -8.34 8.32 -5.85
C TRP A 99 -8.77 7.69 -4.54
N GLU A 100 -9.88 8.16 -3.97
CA GLU A 100 -10.55 7.51 -2.84
C GLU A 100 -11.65 6.58 -3.37
N VAL A 101 -11.52 5.29 -3.05
CA VAL A 101 -12.43 4.22 -3.41
C VAL A 101 -13.05 3.64 -2.16
N ASP A 102 -14.37 3.60 -2.14
CA ASP A 102 -15.13 3.02 -1.03
C ASP A 102 -15.30 1.52 -1.25
N GLY A 103 -14.74 0.70 -0.35
CA GLY A 103 -14.81 -0.75 -0.44
C GLY A 103 -16.22 -1.34 -0.37
N ALA A 104 -17.18 -0.63 0.23
CA ALA A 104 -18.59 -1.05 0.21
C ALA A 104 -19.28 -0.75 -1.13
N LYS A 105 -18.81 0.25 -1.88
CA LYS A 105 -19.40 0.65 -3.17
C LYS A 105 -18.77 -0.11 -4.34
N ASP A 106 -17.45 -0.27 -4.32
CA ASP A 106 -16.66 -0.89 -5.39
C ASP A 106 -16.04 -2.23 -4.93
N LYS A 107 -16.86 -3.07 -4.29
CA LYS A 107 -16.45 -4.30 -3.59
C LYS A 107 -15.51 -5.20 -4.40
N LEU A 108 -15.89 -5.56 -5.62
CA LEU A 108 -15.08 -6.43 -6.48
C LEU A 108 -13.72 -5.80 -6.82
N TYR A 109 -13.67 -4.49 -7.05
CA TYR A 109 -12.41 -3.81 -7.34
C TYR A 109 -11.50 -3.83 -6.12
N CYS A 110 -12.03 -3.55 -4.93
CA CYS A 110 -11.27 -3.52 -3.69
C CYS A 110 -10.81 -4.90 -3.22
N GLN A 111 -11.61 -5.95 -3.45
CA GLN A 111 -11.22 -7.35 -3.22
C GLN A 111 -10.07 -7.75 -4.15
N ASN A 112 -10.20 -7.48 -5.45
CA ASN A 112 -9.14 -7.74 -6.42
C ASN A 112 -7.84 -6.97 -6.10
N LEU A 113 -7.97 -5.69 -5.74
CA LEU A 113 -6.85 -4.85 -5.31
C LEU A 113 -6.19 -5.41 -4.04
N SER A 114 -6.98 -5.90 -3.08
CA SER A 114 -6.49 -6.47 -1.83
C SER A 114 -5.75 -7.79 -2.05
N LEU A 115 -6.28 -8.68 -2.89
CA LEU A 115 -5.59 -9.91 -3.32
C LEU A 115 -4.29 -9.59 -4.05
N PHE A 116 -4.29 -8.57 -4.91
CA PHE A 116 -3.07 -8.13 -5.59
C PHE A 116 -2.04 -7.54 -4.62
N GLY A 117 -2.47 -6.71 -3.67
CA GLY A 117 -1.60 -6.17 -2.62
C GLY A 117 -0.99 -7.28 -1.75
N LYS A 118 -1.76 -8.33 -1.41
CA LYS A 118 -1.30 -9.46 -0.60
C LYS A 118 -0.13 -10.23 -1.21
N LEU A 119 0.07 -10.18 -2.53
CA LEU A 119 1.26 -10.74 -3.19
C LEU A 119 2.57 -10.07 -2.73
N PHE A 120 2.49 -8.84 -2.19
CA PHE A 120 3.62 -7.99 -1.82
C PHE A 120 3.55 -7.47 -0.38
N ILE A 121 2.51 -7.85 0.38
CA ILE A 121 2.34 -7.51 1.79
C ILE A 121 2.29 -8.82 2.59
N ASP A 122 3.21 -8.96 3.55
CA ASP A 122 3.33 -10.16 4.38
C ASP A 122 2.10 -10.34 5.26
N VAL A 123 1.87 -9.35 6.13
CA VAL A 123 0.77 -9.31 7.09
C VAL A 123 -0.37 -8.48 6.51
N LYS A 124 -1.35 -9.17 5.92
CA LYS A 124 -2.64 -8.60 5.51
C LYS A 124 -3.71 -9.65 5.68
N THR A 125 -4.53 -9.47 6.70
CA THR A 125 -5.56 -10.43 7.15
C THR A 125 -6.89 -10.23 6.44
N LEU A 126 -7.22 -9.00 6.04
CA LEU A 126 -8.49 -8.66 5.39
C LEU A 126 -8.30 -8.42 3.90
N PHE A 127 -8.80 -9.34 3.07
CA PHE A 127 -8.79 -9.26 1.61
C PHE A 127 -10.13 -9.55 0.92
N PHE A 128 -11.09 -10.18 1.62
CA PHE A 128 -12.45 -10.39 1.11
C PHE A 128 -13.48 -9.44 1.71
N ASP A 129 -13.35 -9.09 2.99
CA ASP A 129 -14.20 -8.10 3.64
C ASP A 129 -13.59 -6.70 3.50
N CYS A 130 -14.02 -5.97 2.46
CA CYS A 130 -13.55 -4.62 2.17
C CYS A 130 -14.55 -3.54 2.58
N ASP A 131 -15.73 -3.91 3.10
CA ASP A 131 -16.87 -2.98 3.23
C ASP A 131 -16.58 -1.86 4.24
N ASN A 132 -15.75 -2.15 5.24
CA ASN A 132 -15.34 -1.20 6.28
C ASN A 132 -14.10 -0.37 5.92
N PHE A 133 -13.58 -0.48 4.69
CA PHE A 133 -12.35 0.20 4.27
C PHE A 133 -12.58 1.25 3.19
N LEU A 134 -11.80 2.33 3.29
CA LEU A 134 -11.49 3.24 2.19
C LEU A 134 -10.11 2.89 1.63
N PHE A 135 -9.99 2.88 0.32
CA PHE A 135 -8.74 2.67 -0.40
C PHE A 135 -8.33 3.97 -1.09
N TYR A 136 -7.07 4.36 -0.91
CA TYR A 136 -6.50 5.55 -1.51
C TYR A 136 -5.43 5.13 -2.51
N LEU A 137 -5.77 5.16 -3.80
CA LEU A 137 -4.88 4.71 -4.88
C LEU A 137 -4.12 5.90 -5.44
N LEU A 138 -2.79 5.84 -5.37
CA LEU A 138 -1.92 6.77 -6.06
C LEU A 138 -1.74 6.30 -7.50
N THR A 139 -1.95 7.22 -8.43
CA THR A 139 -1.84 7.00 -9.88
C THR A 139 -0.94 8.02 -10.54
N ASP A 140 -0.36 7.62 -11.68
CA ASP A 140 0.27 8.50 -12.65
C ASP A 140 -0.62 8.56 -13.89
N ALA A 141 -1.05 9.75 -14.31
CA ALA A 141 -1.99 9.92 -15.42
C ALA A 141 -1.28 10.29 -16.72
N ASP A 142 -1.65 9.64 -17.83
CA ASP A 142 -1.33 10.08 -19.19
C ASP A 142 -2.59 10.63 -19.91
N SER A 143 -2.48 10.87 -21.22
CA SER A 143 -3.62 11.36 -22.02
C SER A 143 -4.78 10.36 -22.17
N GLN A 144 -4.58 9.10 -21.79
CA GLN A 144 -5.49 7.99 -22.03
C GLN A 144 -6.05 7.38 -20.75
N ARG A 145 -5.25 7.31 -19.67
CA ARG A 145 -5.61 6.62 -18.43
C ARG A 145 -4.71 6.97 -17.24
N ASP A 146 -5.18 6.56 -16.06
CA ASP A 146 -4.47 6.64 -14.78
C ASP A 146 -3.87 5.27 -14.44
N TYR A 147 -2.54 5.19 -14.35
CA TYR A 147 -1.79 3.98 -14.00
C TYR A 147 -1.60 3.91 -12.49
N VAL A 148 -2.07 2.83 -11.86
CA VAL A 148 -1.90 2.65 -10.40
C VAL A 148 -0.43 2.39 -10.08
N LEU A 149 0.12 3.24 -9.20
CA LEU A 149 1.49 3.16 -8.71
C LEU A 149 1.59 2.46 -7.34
N GLY A 150 0.51 2.52 -6.56
CA GLY A 150 0.43 2.02 -5.20
C GLY A 150 -0.89 2.43 -4.55
N PHE A 151 -1.13 1.93 -3.35
CA PHE A 151 -2.28 2.33 -2.56
C PHE A 151 -2.01 2.20 -1.07
N PHE A 152 -2.85 2.85 -0.28
CA PHE A 152 -3.05 2.49 1.12
C PHE A 152 -4.52 2.31 1.43
N SER A 153 -4.85 1.51 2.45
CA SER A 153 -6.20 1.36 2.98
C SER A 153 -6.32 2.02 4.34
N LYS A 154 -7.53 2.44 4.69
CA LYS A 154 -7.87 3.02 5.99
C LYS A 154 -9.26 2.52 6.39
N GLU A 155 -9.40 2.10 7.63
CA GLU A 155 -10.72 1.77 8.18
C GLU A 155 -11.61 3.03 8.22
N LYS A 156 -12.89 2.88 7.87
CA LYS A 156 -13.87 3.96 7.99
C LYS A 156 -14.03 4.38 9.46
N ILE A 157 -13.98 3.40 10.36
CA ILE A 157 -14.01 3.56 11.80
C ILE A 157 -12.86 2.72 12.34
N SER A 158 -11.83 3.36 12.88
CA SER A 158 -10.72 2.70 13.57
C SER A 158 -10.83 3.01 15.05
N TYR A 159 -10.90 1.97 15.89
CA TYR A 159 -11.01 2.12 17.35
C TYR A 159 -9.67 2.48 18.00
N ASP A 160 -8.56 2.10 17.35
CA ASP A 160 -7.19 2.38 17.79
C ASP A 160 -6.59 3.64 17.15
N ASP A 161 -7.43 4.46 16.51
CA ASP A 161 -7.03 5.67 15.77
C ASP A 161 -5.97 5.40 14.68
N TYR A 162 -6.02 4.23 14.04
CA TYR A 162 -5.18 3.97 12.89
C TYR A 162 -5.62 4.82 11.68
N ASN A 163 -4.70 5.61 11.15
CA ASN A 163 -4.97 6.42 9.95
C ASN A 163 -4.58 5.71 8.65
N LEU A 164 -3.96 4.54 8.76
CA LEU A 164 -3.50 3.71 7.66
C LEU A 164 -3.40 2.27 8.15
N ALA A 165 -4.11 1.37 7.48
CA ALA A 165 -4.13 -0.05 7.76
C ALA A 165 -3.03 -0.79 6.98
N CYS A 166 -3.11 -0.80 5.65
CA CYS A 166 -2.07 -1.34 4.78
C CYS A 166 -1.55 -0.26 3.83
N ILE A 167 -0.28 -0.36 3.43
CA ILE A 167 0.32 0.50 2.39
C ILE A 167 1.26 -0.30 1.51
N ILE A 168 1.20 -0.04 0.20
CA ILE A 168 2.14 -0.60 -0.76
C ILE A 168 2.38 0.35 -1.92
N VAL A 169 3.65 0.55 -2.27
CA VAL A 169 4.04 1.01 -3.60
C VAL A 169 4.34 -0.23 -4.42
N LEU A 170 3.74 -0.36 -5.59
CA LEU A 170 3.93 -1.56 -6.41
C LEU A 170 5.42 -1.72 -6.75
N PRO A 171 5.97 -2.95 -6.78
CA PRO A 171 7.41 -3.17 -6.86
C PRO A 171 8.15 -2.39 -7.98
N PRO A 172 7.63 -2.26 -9.21
CA PRO A 172 8.29 -1.50 -10.28
C PRO A 172 8.43 0.01 -10.02
N TYR A 173 7.67 0.54 -9.05
CA TYR A 173 7.58 1.98 -8.75
C TYR A 173 8.19 2.35 -7.40
N GLN A 174 8.78 1.39 -6.68
CA GLN A 174 9.41 1.64 -5.39
C GLN A 174 10.65 2.56 -5.51
N ARG A 175 11.03 3.18 -4.39
CA ARG A 175 12.19 4.10 -4.27
C ARG A 175 12.12 5.37 -5.13
N LYS A 176 10.91 5.77 -5.55
CA LYS A 176 10.63 7.01 -6.32
C LYS A 176 9.92 8.11 -5.51
N GLY A 177 9.82 7.96 -4.18
CA GLY A 177 9.16 8.92 -3.29
C GLY A 177 7.65 8.73 -3.13
N TYR A 178 7.01 7.83 -3.89
CA TYR A 178 5.56 7.58 -3.83
C TYR A 178 5.05 7.09 -2.48
N GLY A 179 5.85 6.31 -1.76
CA GLY A 179 5.51 5.87 -0.40
C GLY A 179 5.43 7.05 0.58
N MET A 180 6.38 7.99 0.47
CA MET A 180 6.37 9.23 1.26
C MET A 180 5.11 10.04 0.98
N LEU A 181 4.75 10.22 -0.30
CA LEU A 181 3.54 10.97 -0.69
C LEU A 181 2.27 10.35 -0.09
N MET A 182 2.13 9.03 -0.10
CA MET A 182 0.98 8.34 0.50
C MET A 182 0.94 8.46 2.02
N ILE A 183 2.09 8.40 2.70
CA ILE A 183 2.19 8.64 4.15
C ILE A 183 1.83 10.10 4.48
N GLU A 184 2.38 11.07 3.75
CA GLU A 184 2.03 12.49 3.91
C GLU A 184 0.53 12.71 3.73
N PHE A 185 -0.08 12.06 2.73
CA PHE A 185 -1.50 12.14 2.48
C PHE A 185 -2.35 11.49 3.59
N SER A 186 -1.94 10.36 4.18
CA SER A 186 -2.68 9.76 5.30
C SER A 186 -2.70 10.69 6.53
N TYR A 187 -1.59 11.38 6.80
CA TYR A 187 -1.54 12.40 7.85
C TYR A 187 -2.33 13.67 7.50
N GLU A 188 -2.36 14.08 6.24
CA GLU A 188 -3.22 15.18 5.77
C GLU A 188 -4.70 14.90 6.05
N LEU A 189 -5.15 13.67 5.79
CA LEU A 189 -6.52 13.24 6.09
C LEU A 189 -6.80 13.32 7.60
N SER A 190 -5.91 12.80 8.44
CA SER A 190 -6.02 12.90 9.91
C SER A 190 -6.13 14.36 10.36
N ARG A 191 -5.24 15.23 9.86
CA ARG A 191 -5.23 16.66 10.20
C ARG A 191 -6.55 17.35 9.83
N ARG A 192 -7.09 17.08 8.64
CA ARG A 192 -8.38 17.64 8.20
C ARG A 192 -9.58 17.13 9.02
N SER A 193 -9.52 15.90 9.50
CA SER A 193 -10.53 15.35 10.41
C SER A 193 -10.37 15.81 11.87
N GLY A 194 -9.34 16.58 12.20
CA GLY A 194 -9.05 16.99 13.58
C GLY A 194 -8.66 15.82 14.49
N ARG A 195 -8.13 14.74 13.92
CA ARG A 195 -7.73 13.53 14.66
C ARG A 195 -6.23 13.32 14.59
N ILE A 196 -5.68 12.74 15.65
CA ILE A 196 -4.33 12.18 15.63
C ILE A 196 -4.44 10.79 14.96
N GLY A 197 -3.35 10.32 14.35
CA GLY A 197 -3.34 8.99 13.79
C GLY A 197 -1.93 8.42 13.65
N THR A 198 -1.86 7.10 13.67
CA THR A 198 -0.64 6.32 13.47
C THR A 198 -0.94 5.19 12.48
N PRO A 199 0.06 4.66 11.76
CA PRO A 199 -0.13 3.38 11.08
C PRO A 199 -0.49 2.25 12.04
N GLU A 200 -1.26 1.29 11.53
CA GLU A 200 -1.44 -0.04 12.09
C GLU A 200 -0.10 -0.77 12.22
N ARG A 201 -0.01 -1.65 13.21
CA ARG A 201 1.18 -2.46 13.52
C ARG A 201 0.85 -3.94 13.34
N PRO A 202 1.84 -4.79 13.03
CA PRO A 202 3.25 -4.47 12.79
C PRO A 202 3.52 -3.85 11.41
N LEU A 203 4.47 -2.91 11.36
CA LEU A 203 4.98 -2.38 10.10
C LEU A 203 5.99 -3.34 9.47
N SER A 204 5.99 -3.43 8.13
CA SER A 204 7.11 -4.06 7.41
C SER A 204 8.39 -3.25 7.57
N ASP A 205 9.57 -3.86 7.40
CA ASP A 205 10.87 -3.16 7.49
C ASP A 205 10.93 -1.93 6.57
N LEU A 206 10.41 -2.07 5.34
CA LEU A 206 10.33 -0.97 4.38
C LEU A 206 9.33 0.11 4.84
N GLY A 207 8.19 -0.31 5.40
CA GLY A 207 7.19 0.58 5.99
C GLY A 207 7.79 1.39 7.14
N LEU A 208 8.44 0.74 8.10
CA LEU A 208 9.07 1.37 9.25
C LEU A 208 10.12 2.41 8.83
N ARG A 209 11.02 2.05 7.89
CA ARG A 209 12.01 3.00 7.36
C ARG A 209 11.35 4.22 6.71
N SER A 210 10.25 4.02 5.97
CA SER A 210 9.52 5.10 5.31
C SER A 210 8.85 6.04 6.32
N TYR A 211 8.19 5.48 7.35
CA TYR A 211 7.59 6.25 8.44
C TYR A 211 8.62 7.03 9.26
N LEU A 212 9.75 6.40 9.63
CA LEU A 212 10.85 7.08 10.32
C LEU A 212 11.38 8.26 9.50
N THR A 213 11.59 8.06 8.20
CA THR A 213 12.03 9.12 7.30
C THR A 213 11.03 10.29 7.27
N TYR A 214 9.73 9.97 7.19
CA TYR A 214 8.66 10.97 7.24
C TYR A 214 8.66 11.76 8.56
N TRP A 215 8.65 11.07 9.70
CA TRP A 215 8.60 11.70 11.02
C TRP A 215 9.83 12.58 11.28
N VAL A 216 11.03 12.09 10.97
CA VAL A 216 12.27 12.87 11.11
C VAL A 216 12.24 14.11 10.23
N SER A 217 11.85 13.98 8.95
CA SER A 217 11.72 15.11 8.03
C SER A 217 10.73 16.15 8.52
N THR A 218 9.59 15.71 9.06
CA THR A 218 8.54 16.57 9.61
C THR A 218 9.03 17.33 10.83
N LEU A 219 9.71 16.66 11.77
CA LEU A 219 10.28 17.29 12.96
C LEU A 219 11.37 18.31 12.60
N ILE A 220 12.29 17.96 11.70
CA ILE A 220 13.33 18.89 11.22
C ILE A 220 12.69 20.13 10.60
N ARG A 221 11.67 19.96 9.75
CA ARG A 221 10.96 21.08 9.14
C ARG A 221 10.32 21.96 10.21
N PHE A 222 9.64 21.36 11.19
CA PHE A 222 9.02 22.09 12.30
C PHE A 222 10.06 22.93 13.07
N PHE A 223 11.17 22.33 13.51
CA PHE A 223 12.19 23.04 14.28
C PHE A 223 12.94 24.12 13.49
N ARG A 224 12.94 24.08 12.15
CA ARG A 224 13.48 25.18 11.33
C ARG A 224 12.59 26.42 11.33
N TYR A 225 11.30 26.27 11.60
CA TYR A 225 10.33 27.37 11.63
C TYR A 225 10.01 27.86 13.05
N VAL A 226 10.37 27.09 14.08
CA VAL A 226 10.26 27.54 15.47
C VAL A 226 11.51 28.37 15.81
N PRO A 227 11.36 29.67 16.18
CA PRO A 227 12.50 30.43 16.67
C PRO A 227 13.00 29.77 17.96
N LEU A 228 14.26 29.31 17.95
CA LEU A 228 14.90 28.86 19.18
C LEU A 228 15.14 30.08 20.08
N PRO A 229 14.91 29.97 21.40
CA PRO A 229 15.33 31.01 22.32
C PRO A 229 16.84 31.26 22.19
N PRO A 230 17.31 32.51 22.36
CA PRO A 230 18.73 32.81 22.28
C PRO A 230 19.50 31.97 23.30
N PRO A 231 20.74 31.56 22.98
CA PRO A 231 21.57 30.82 23.93
C PRO A 231 21.75 31.65 25.22
N PRO A 232 21.87 30.99 26.38
CA PRO A 232 22.13 31.69 27.63
C PRO A 232 23.43 32.51 27.52
N PRO A 233 23.49 33.69 28.15
CA PRO A 233 24.69 34.52 28.12
C PRO A 233 25.88 33.73 28.69
N LEU A 234 27.03 33.83 28.03
CA LEU A 234 28.27 33.21 28.51
C LEU A 234 28.59 33.75 29.91
N PRO A 235 29.08 32.89 30.84
CA PRO A 235 29.52 33.34 32.15
C PRO A 235 30.60 34.41 31.99
N ARG A 236 30.43 35.55 32.68
CA ARG A 236 31.45 36.61 32.67
C ARG A 236 32.75 36.04 33.24
N PRO A 237 33.91 36.32 32.63
CA PRO A 237 35.18 35.92 33.21
C PRO A 237 35.29 36.51 34.62
N ALA A 238 35.67 35.67 35.58
CA ALA A 238 35.91 36.11 36.95
C ALA A 238 36.92 37.27 36.95
N PRO A 239 36.73 38.32 37.78
CA PRO A 239 37.69 39.38 37.89
C PRO A 239 39.04 38.78 38.29
N LYS A 240 40.09 39.09 37.52
CA LYS A 240 41.46 38.72 37.88
C LYS A 240 41.77 39.40 39.20
N SER A 241 41.95 38.61 40.26
CA SER A 241 42.50 39.08 41.52
C SER A 241 43.91 39.62 41.23
N GLY A 242 44.05 40.95 41.32
CA GLY A 242 45.34 41.63 41.29
C GLY A 242 46.09 41.46 42.61
#